data_AF-A0A1J4WEN8-F1
#
_entry.id   AF-A0A1J4WEN8-F1
#
_cell.length_a   1.000
_cell.length_b   1.000
_cell.length_c   1.000
_cell.angle_alpha   90.00
_cell.angle_beta   90.00
_cell.angle_gamma   90.00
#
_symmetry.space_group_name_H-M   'P 1'
#
loop_
_entity.id
_entity.type
_entity.pdbx_description
1 polymer ?
#
loop_
_entity_poly.entity_id
_entity_poly.type
_entity_poly.pdbx_seq_one_letter_code
_entity_poly.pdbx_strand_id
1 'polypeptide(L)'
;MKKILIKIFFVSAVFFILSSFAKADTLGEHTPFFVDSSYDSLDRSALVATLQEVSARAYFYAEDDWWNSLSSQDSAKSAIHLLAAEFDQKIYPKLIQVYGSLWEPGIDNDYKVTILISRIKEGAGGYFNSADEYQRNSVPTSNEREMIYLNSSYFDTLRAKSFLAHEFQHLITFYQKDKLRGVADEVWLNEARSEYASTLVGYDDVFVGSNLEKRILDFYKDPSDSLTEWTNVPIDYGSANLFMQYLVSHFGNQILTKMVQNPYAGIASINEALKQLGFKETLSDIFFDWTAANYLNDCKIEGQKYCYLNNILNEKLKVSPTVSQLLSSTGISSISWTDFVKDWSGHWYKFSGGNANLKLSFKQAPSTTFKAAYIIQKINGSAEIKFINLDASGQGTDLVENFGTDVSSVTLVPVSVTNTSGFGISEPFRQFSYQVNLTTEAVMPSLPSSVPSSVSPNYPDGSLIRAKGDYKVYVLSGGYKRWIQNSEIFKFYPHFGWQAVIEATPEERDWYRDDWLVRADGDLRVYEINGDGTKHWLNMTAEEFSQTGRIWDMVYIINNSERDFYKTGADVMFR
;
A
#
# COMPACT_ATOMS: atom_id res chain seq x y z
N MET A 1 83.08 -16.23 4.07
CA MET A 1 83.01 -14.75 4.13
C MET A 1 82.55 -14.19 2.80
N LYS A 2 81.31 -13.67 2.74
CA LYS A 2 80.90 -12.49 1.94
C LYS A 2 79.42 -12.22 2.29
N LYS A 3 79.19 -11.17 3.07
CA LYS A 3 77.86 -10.63 3.40
C LYS A 3 77.31 -9.94 2.15
N ILE A 4 76.11 -10.30 1.72
CA ILE A 4 75.37 -9.59 0.68
C ILE A 4 74.51 -8.53 1.38
N LEU A 5 74.82 -7.26 1.15
CA LEU A 5 73.97 -6.13 1.52
C LEU A 5 72.81 -6.01 0.52
N ILE A 6 71.57 -6.11 0.99
CA ILE A 6 70.38 -5.73 0.22
C ILE A 6 70.16 -4.23 0.46
N LYS A 7 70.29 -3.43 -0.60
CA LYS A 7 69.87 -2.01 -0.61
C LYS A 7 68.35 -1.97 -0.86
N ILE A 8 67.59 -1.49 0.14
CA ILE A 8 66.17 -1.19 0.00
C ILE A 8 66.05 0.17 -0.68
N PHE A 9 65.45 0.20 -1.87
CA PHE A 9 65.06 1.44 -2.55
C PHE A 9 63.67 1.85 -2.02
N PHE A 10 63.58 3.00 -1.36
CA PHE A 10 62.30 3.62 -1.00
C PHE A 10 61.77 4.32 -2.25
N VAL A 11 60.77 3.74 -2.92
CA VAL A 11 60.01 4.42 -3.96
C VAL A 11 58.82 5.09 -3.27
N SER A 12 58.91 6.41 -3.08
CA SER A 12 57.78 7.24 -2.68
C SER A 12 56.79 7.32 -3.86
N ALA A 13 55.75 6.49 -3.82
CA ALA A 13 54.62 6.62 -4.73
C ALA A 13 53.83 7.88 -4.35
N VAL A 14 54.02 8.95 -5.12
CA VAL A 14 53.15 10.13 -5.10
C VAL A 14 51.82 9.69 -5.71
N PHE A 15 50.82 9.46 -4.87
CA PHE A 15 49.42 9.34 -5.32
C PHE A 15 48.99 10.71 -5.86
N PHE A 16 48.94 10.84 -7.19
CA PHE A 16 48.18 11.91 -7.83
C PHE A 16 46.69 11.58 -7.63
N ILE A 17 46.07 12.23 -6.64
CA ILE A 17 44.62 12.33 -6.58
C ILE A 17 44.23 13.24 -7.76
N LEU A 18 43.76 12.63 -8.86
CA LEU A 18 43.10 13.37 -9.94
C LEU A 18 41.80 13.94 -9.35
N SER A 19 41.80 15.22 -9.00
CA SER A 19 40.58 15.95 -8.70
C SER A 19 39.74 15.99 -9.97
N SER A 20 38.65 15.22 -10.02
CA SER A 20 37.61 15.40 -11.02
C SER A 20 36.97 16.76 -10.78
N PHE A 21 37.30 17.75 -11.62
CA PHE A 21 36.66 19.05 -11.59
C PHE A 21 35.19 18.89 -12.01
N ALA A 22 34.25 19.15 -11.10
CA ALA A 22 32.84 19.33 -11.47
C ALA A 22 32.74 20.51 -12.43
N LYS A 23 32.13 20.29 -13.61
CA LYS A 23 31.98 21.32 -14.63
C LYS A 23 30.59 21.94 -14.48
N ALA A 24 30.49 22.93 -13.58
CA ALA A 24 29.27 23.70 -13.42
C ALA A 24 28.93 24.46 -14.71
N ASP A 25 27.68 24.36 -15.15
CA ASP A 25 27.18 25.11 -16.31
C ASP A 25 27.13 26.61 -16.04
N THR A 26 27.30 27.41 -17.10
CA THR A 26 27.40 28.88 -17.02
C THR A 26 26.17 29.59 -17.53
N LEU A 27 25.73 30.65 -16.85
CA LEU A 27 24.54 31.40 -17.26
C LEU A 27 24.68 31.93 -18.69
N GLY A 28 23.68 31.69 -19.54
CA GLY A 28 23.72 31.99 -20.98
C GLY A 28 24.41 30.92 -21.84
N GLU A 29 24.82 29.78 -21.28
CA GLU A 29 25.38 28.67 -22.04
C GLU A 29 24.33 28.05 -22.97
N HIS A 30 24.69 27.91 -24.25
CA HIS A 30 23.87 27.26 -25.27
C HIS A 30 24.25 25.77 -25.33
N THR A 31 23.27 24.90 -25.09
CA THR A 31 23.48 23.45 -24.99
C THR A 31 22.50 22.70 -25.89
N PRO A 32 22.96 21.75 -26.72
CA PRO A 32 22.08 20.82 -27.42
C PRO A 32 21.56 19.75 -26.44
N PHE A 33 20.25 19.50 -26.47
CA PHE A 33 19.60 18.44 -25.71
C PHE A 33 18.93 17.44 -26.65
N PHE A 34 19.00 16.16 -26.31
CA PHE A 34 18.10 15.15 -26.86
C PHE A 34 16.74 15.27 -26.17
N VAL A 35 15.66 15.05 -26.92
CA VAL A 35 14.27 15.09 -26.42
C VAL A 35 13.48 13.92 -27.01
N ASP A 36 12.42 13.51 -26.32
CA ASP A 36 11.52 12.47 -26.83
C ASP A 36 10.53 13.06 -27.85
N SER A 37 10.61 12.59 -29.10
CA SER A 37 9.72 13.01 -30.18
C SER A 37 8.23 12.71 -29.94
N SER A 38 7.92 11.74 -29.08
CA SER A 38 6.54 11.46 -28.70
C SER A 38 5.93 12.59 -27.86
N TYR A 39 6.75 13.32 -27.10
CA TYR A 39 6.36 14.47 -26.28
C TYR A 39 6.61 15.82 -26.96
N ASP A 40 7.65 15.97 -27.79
CA ASP A 40 7.98 17.25 -28.44
C ASP A 40 6.89 17.69 -29.42
N SER A 41 6.44 18.96 -29.33
CA SER A 41 5.32 19.45 -30.15
C SER A 41 5.61 19.51 -31.66
N LEU A 42 6.88 19.42 -32.05
CA LEU A 42 7.35 19.45 -33.44
C LEU A 42 7.94 18.10 -33.86
N ASP A 43 7.71 17.03 -33.07
CA ASP A 43 8.23 15.67 -33.28
C ASP A 43 9.77 15.62 -33.46
N ARG A 44 10.50 16.55 -32.85
CA ARG A 44 11.97 16.59 -32.88
C ARG A 44 12.56 15.56 -31.91
N SER A 45 13.77 15.10 -32.21
CA SER A 45 14.56 14.24 -31.33
C SER A 45 15.72 14.98 -30.63
N ALA A 46 15.93 16.25 -30.99
CA ALA A 46 16.89 17.14 -30.34
C ALA A 46 16.50 18.60 -30.55
N LEU A 47 16.93 19.46 -29.63
CA LEU A 47 16.78 20.91 -29.69
C LEU A 47 17.98 21.62 -29.06
N VAL A 48 18.08 22.93 -29.23
CA VAL A 48 19.06 23.77 -28.55
C VAL A 48 18.35 24.63 -27.51
N ALA A 49 18.94 24.72 -26.32
CA ALA A 49 18.43 25.52 -25.22
C ALA A 49 19.54 26.33 -24.56
N THR A 50 19.17 27.48 -24.00
CA THR A 50 20.06 28.39 -23.30
C THR A 50 19.78 28.37 -21.80
N LEU A 51 20.82 28.32 -20.96
CA LEU A 51 20.70 28.41 -19.51
C LEU A 51 20.19 29.80 -19.09
N GLN A 52 18.96 29.87 -18.57
CA GLN A 52 18.31 31.12 -18.19
C GLN A 52 18.44 31.47 -16.70
N GLU A 53 18.58 30.47 -15.83
CA GLU A 53 18.68 30.65 -14.38
C GLU A 53 19.52 29.53 -13.75
N VAL A 54 20.35 29.90 -12.77
CA VAL A 54 21.11 28.96 -11.92
C VAL A 54 20.65 29.14 -10.48
N SER A 55 20.03 28.11 -9.91
CA SER A 55 19.57 28.10 -8.52
C SER A 55 20.52 27.33 -7.61
N ALA A 56 20.21 27.20 -6.32
CA ALA A 56 20.99 26.39 -5.39
C ALA A 56 20.96 24.90 -5.76
N ARG A 57 19.84 24.38 -6.29
CA ARG A 57 19.66 22.94 -6.61
C ARG A 57 19.46 22.63 -8.09
N ALA A 58 19.32 23.62 -8.97
CA ALA A 58 18.99 23.34 -10.36
C ALA A 58 19.56 24.33 -11.38
N TYR A 59 19.62 23.85 -12.63
CA TYR A 59 19.85 24.63 -13.84
C TYR A 59 18.56 24.69 -14.65
N PHE A 60 18.08 25.89 -14.99
CA PHE A 60 16.87 26.07 -15.80
C PHE A 60 17.24 26.49 -17.21
N TYR A 61 17.13 25.55 -18.14
CA TYR A 61 17.31 25.78 -19.57
C TYR A 61 15.97 26.12 -20.23
N ALA A 62 15.99 27.03 -21.19
CA ALA A 62 14.85 27.32 -22.05
C ALA A 62 15.21 27.06 -23.51
N GLU A 63 14.35 26.33 -24.22
CA GLU A 63 14.47 26.10 -25.66
C GLU A 63 14.55 27.44 -26.43
N ASP A 64 15.56 27.58 -27.29
CA ASP A 64 15.89 28.85 -27.96
C ASP A 64 14.77 29.34 -28.89
N ASP A 65 14.20 28.44 -29.71
CA ASP A 65 13.13 28.80 -30.65
C ASP A 65 11.88 29.30 -29.92
N TRP A 66 11.51 28.64 -28.83
CA TRP A 66 10.39 29.06 -27.99
C TRP A 66 10.70 30.39 -27.32
N TRP A 67 11.86 30.51 -26.68
CA TRP A 67 12.30 31.72 -25.98
C TRP A 67 12.29 32.96 -26.89
N ASN A 68 12.75 32.80 -28.14
CA ASN A 68 12.78 33.86 -29.14
C ASN A 68 11.41 34.18 -29.75
N SER A 69 10.43 33.27 -29.62
CA SER A 69 9.05 33.50 -30.05
C SER A 69 8.20 34.28 -29.05
N LEU A 70 8.68 34.44 -27.82
CA LEU A 70 7.94 35.12 -26.74
C LEU A 70 7.75 36.61 -27.04
N SER A 71 6.56 37.12 -26.71
CA SER A 71 6.26 38.56 -26.78
C SER A 71 7.02 39.36 -25.71
N SER A 72 7.37 38.74 -24.58
CA SER A 72 8.20 39.32 -23.53
C SER A 72 9.04 38.24 -22.84
N GLN A 73 10.36 38.33 -23.01
CA GLN A 73 11.31 37.45 -22.33
C GLN A 73 11.46 37.80 -20.84
N ASP A 74 11.21 39.05 -20.44
CA ASP A 74 11.33 39.49 -19.03
C ASP A 74 10.30 38.80 -18.13
N SER A 75 9.06 38.66 -18.59
CA SER A 75 8.00 37.92 -17.89
C SER A 75 8.40 36.45 -17.72
N ALA A 76 8.95 35.84 -18.78
CA ALA A 76 9.37 34.46 -18.73
C ALA A 76 10.55 34.24 -17.77
N LYS A 77 11.53 35.15 -17.80
CA LYS A 77 12.67 35.15 -16.87
C LYS A 77 12.20 35.26 -15.41
N SER A 78 11.23 36.13 -15.16
CA SER A 78 10.63 36.29 -13.83
C SER A 78 9.90 35.02 -13.37
N ALA A 79 9.15 34.36 -14.25
CA ALA A 79 8.47 33.11 -13.93
C ALA A 79 9.48 31.98 -13.64
N ILE A 80 10.54 31.85 -14.44
CA ILE A 80 11.62 30.87 -14.21
C ILE A 80 12.31 31.13 -12.88
N HIS A 81 12.64 32.38 -12.56
CA HIS A 81 13.26 32.73 -11.28
C HIS A 81 12.38 32.36 -10.08
N LEU A 82 11.07 32.63 -10.15
CA LEU A 82 10.13 32.24 -9.10
C LEU A 82 10.01 30.72 -8.97
N LEU A 83 9.98 29.99 -10.08
CA LEU A 83 9.91 28.53 -10.08
C LEU A 83 11.20 27.91 -9.53
N ALA A 84 12.37 28.50 -9.83
CA ALA A 84 13.65 28.11 -9.27
C ALA A 84 13.71 28.29 -7.74
N ALA A 85 13.24 29.44 -7.24
CA ALA A 85 13.13 29.67 -5.81
C ALA A 85 12.16 28.67 -5.14
N GLU A 86 11.03 28.40 -5.76
CA GLU A 86 10.04 27.43 -5.27
C GLU A 86 10.60 26.00 -5.23
N PHE A 87 11.38 25.61 -6.25
CA PHE A 87 12.05 24.33 -6.31
C PHE A 87 13.03 24.15 -5.14
N ASP A 88 13.94 25.11 -4.97
CA ASP A 88 14.97 25.07 -3.93
C ASP A 88 14.38 25.10 -2.51
N GLN A 89 13.38 25.96 -2.29
CA GLN A 89 12.89 26.27 -0.94
C GLN A 89 11.78 25.33 -0.47
N LYS A 90 11.03 24.71 -1.40
CA LYS A 90 9.83 23.94 -1.05
C LYS A 90 9.78 22.57 -1.70
N ILE A 91 9.88 22.46 -3.03
CA ILE A 91 9.71 21.16 -3.72
C ILE A 91 10.84 20.20 -3.36
N TYR A 92 12.08 20.60 -3.62
CA TYR A 92 13.27 19.78 -3.39
C TYR A 92 13.35 19.27 -1.94
N PRO A 93 13.38 20.13 -0.89
CA PRO A 93 13.54 19.65 0.48
C PRO A 93 12.40 18.76 0.97
N LYS A 94 11.14 19.05 0.58
CA LYS A 94 9.99 18.24 1.01
C LYS A 94 9.98 16.86 0.34
N LEU A 95 10.23 16.81 -0.96
CA LEU A 95 10.21 15.54 -1.69
C LEU A 95 11.40 14.66 -1.33
N ILE A 96 12.59 15.23 -1.15
CA ILE A 96 13.77 14.48 -0.67
C ILE A 96 13.54 13.91 0.74
N GLN A 97 12.92 14.69 1.63
CA GLN A 97 12.63 14.24 3.00
C GLN A 97 11.74 12.98 3.04
N VAL A 98 10.78 12.88 2.11
CA VAL A 98 9.80 11.79 2.10
C VAL A 98 10.23 10.63 1.21
N TYR A 99 10.67 10.90 -0.01
CA TYR A 99 10.94 9.85 -1.01
C TYR A 99 12.38 9.36 -0.98
N GLY A 100 13.34 10.17 -0.51
CA GLY A 100 14.75 9.81 -0.41
C GLY A 100 15.65 10.74 -1.23
N SER A 101 16.95 10.47 -1.19
CA SER A 101 17.96 11.25 -1.92
C SER A 101 17.89 11.01 -3.44
N LEU A 102 18.54 11.90 -4.19
CA LEU A 102 18.91 11.69 -5.60
C LEU A 102 20.21 10.90 -5.71
N TRP A 103 20.57 10.56 -6.95
CA TRP A 103 21.93 10.21 -7.30
C TRP A 103 22.79 11.48 -7.20
N GLU A 104 23.58 11.61 -6.14
CA GLU A 104 24.47 12.77 -5.94
C GLU A 104 25.92 12.30 -5.77
N PRO A 105 26.88 12.82 -6.55
CA PRO A 105 26.77 13.92 -7.53
C PRO A 105 26.29 13.48 -8.93
N GLY A 106 25.48 12.43 -9.04
CA GLY A 106 24.88 12.07 -10.33
C GLY A 106 25.84 11.49 -11.37
N ILE A 107 25.32 11.34 -12.59
CA ILE A 107 26.03 10.78 -13.74
C ILE A 107 27.07 11.76 -14.32
N ASP A 108 26.83 13.06 -14.23
CA ASP A 108 27.70 14.13 -14.72
C ASP A 108 28.66 14.68 -13.65
N ASN A 109 28.60 14.14 -12.43
CA ASN A 109 29.36 14.59 -11.27
C ASN A 109 29.02 16.05 -10.87
N ASP A 110 27.78 16.48 -11.10
CA ASP A 110 27.16 17.71 -10.60
C ASP A 110 26.05 17.42 -9.56
N TYR A 111 25.88 18.31 -8.58
CA TYR A 111 24.83 18.19 -7.56
C TYR A 111 23.53 18.90 -7.96
N LYS A 112 23.47 19.52 -9.15
CA LYS A 112 22.30 20.27 -9.62
C LYS A 112 21.51 19.47 -10.65
N VAL A 113 20.19 19.48 -10.46
CA VAL A 113 19.24 18.90 -11.41
C VAL A 113 19.10 19.83 -12.61
N THR A 114 19.08 19.28 -13.82
CA THR A 114 18.79 20.05 -15.04
C THR A 114 17.28 20.07 -15.30
N ILE A 115 16.71 21.26 -15.50
CA ILE A 115 15.29 21.46 -15.80
C ILE A 115 15.21 22.12 -17.18
N LEU A 116 14.69 21.38 -18.16
CA LEU A 116 14.55 21.87 -19.54
C LEU A 116 13.10 22.31 -19.81
N ILE A 117 12.92 23.59 -20.08
CA ILE A 117 11.63 24.16 -20.51
C ILE A 117 11.59 24.15 -22.04
N SER A 118 10.67 23.36 -22.60
CA SER A 118 10.54 23.17 -24.05
C SER A 118 9.08 23.04 -24.48
N ARG A 119 8.84 23.12 -25.79
CA ARG A 119 7.51 22.94 -26.36
C ARG A 119 7.09 21.47 -26.35
N ILE A 120 6.22 21.12 -25.42
CA ILE A 120 5.67 19.76 -25.25
C ILE A 120 4.22 19.75 -25.73
N LYS A 121 3.77 18.64 -26.32
CA LYS A 121 2.40 18.43 -26.82
C LYS A 121 1.36 18.71 -25.74
N GLU A 122 0.18 19.16 -26.19
CA GLU A 122 -0.95 19.42 -25.30
C GLU A 122 -1.35 18.15 -24.52
N GLY A 123 -1.68 18.31 -23.24
CA GLY A 123 -2.08 17.22 -22.36
C GLY A 123 -0.98 16.77 -21.39
N ALA A 124 0.30 17.01 -21.70
CA ALA A 124 1.43 16.72 -20.81
C ALA A 124 1.97 18.00 -20.16
N GLY A 125 2.12 17.99 -18.82
CA GLY A 125 2.70 19.10 -18.05
C GLY A 125 4.23 19.11 -18.06
N GLY A 126 4.82 17.95 -18.26
CA GLY A 126 6.25 17.66 -18.28
C GLY A 126 6.45 16.18 -18.58
N TYR A 127 7.69 15.73 -18.51
CA TYR A 127 8.03 14.31 -18.45
C TYR A 127 9.40 14.11 -17.80
N PHE A 128 9.64 12.89 -17.32
CA PHE A 128 10.93 12.38 -16.91
C PHE A 128 11.39 11.28 -17.88
N ASN A 129 12.66 11.30 -18.26
CA ASN A 129 13.26 10.29 -19.13
C ASN A 129 14.47 9.64 -18.46
N SER A 130 14.30 8.40 -18.00
CA SER A 130 15.36 7.64 -17.34
C SER A 130 16.59 7.38 -18.21
N ALA A 131 16.44 7.47 -19.55
CA ALA A 131 17.54 7.34 -20.50
C ALA A 131 18.64 8.38 -20.27
N ASP A 132 18.29 9.55 -19.72
CA ASP A 132 19.24 10.66 -19.45
C ASP A 132 20.23 10.35 -18.33
N GLU A 133 19.96 9.35 -17.49
CA GLU A 133 20.86 8.89 -16.43
C GLU A 133 21.72 7.67 -16.83
N TYR A 134 21.99 7.50 -18.12
CA TYR A 134 22.89 6.45 -18.64
C TYR A 134 23.98 7.04 -19.52
N GLN A 135 25.15 6.40 -19.55
CA GLN A 135 26.24 6.85 -20.40
C GLN A 135 25.83 6.74 -21.88
N ARG A 136 26.25 7.70 -22.72
CA ARG A 136 25.94 7.72 -24.16
C ARG A 136 26.44 6.50 -24.92
N ASN A 137 27.49 5.86 -24.42
CA ASN A 137 27.99 4.59 -24.95
C ASN A 137 26.95 3.45 -24.82
N SER A 138 26.05 3.52 -23.84
CA SER A 138 24.96 2.57 -23.63
C SER A 138 23.64 3.08 -24.23
N VAL A 139 23.37 4.38 -24.12
CA VAL A 139 22.13 5.02 -24.57
C VAL A 139 22.50 6.27 -25.39
N PRO A 140 22.60 6.16 -26.74
CA PRO A 140 23.12 7.25 -27.58
C PRO A 140 22.36 8.58 -27.50
N THR A 141 21.08 8.54 -27.12
CA THR A 141 20.20 9.71 -26.96
C THR A 141 20.18 10.24 -25.52
N SER A 142 21.09 9.78 -24.67
CA SER A 142 21.17 10.27 -23.29
C SER A 142 21.75 11.68 -23.24
N ASN A 143 21.15 12.54 -22.42
CA ASN A 143 21.75 13.80 -22.04
C ASN A 143 22.84 13.69 -20.97
N GLU A 144 23.03 12.51 -20.37
CA GLU A 144 23.99 12.25 -19.27
C GLU A 144 23.81 13.25 -18.12
N ARG A 145 22.57 13.43 -17.64
CA ARG A 145 22.17 14.38 -16.58
C ARG A 145 21.03 13.83 -15.75
N GLU A 146 21.00 14.14 -14.46
CA GLU A 146 19.78 14.09 -13.65
C GLU A 146 18.87 15.24 -14.08
N MET A 147 17.89 14.94 -14.94
CA MET A 147 17.09 15.97 -15.58
C MET A 147 15.61 15.68 -15.72
N ILE A 148 14.84 16.76 -15.83
CA ILE A 148 13.39 16.75 -16.04
C ILE A 148 13.00 17.77 -17.11
N TYR A 149 11.87 17.51 -17.78
CA TYR A 149 11.35 18.33 -18.87
C TYR A 149 10.04 18.97 -18.44
N LEU A 150 9.88 20.28 -18.66
CA LEU A 150 8.67 21.02 -18.34
C LEU A 150 8.07 21.67 -19.58
N ASN A 151 6.73 21.61 -19.68
CA ASN A 151 6.02 22.17 -20.82
C ASN A 151 6.01 23.70 -20.73
N SER A 152 6.56 24.33 -21.77
CA SER A 152 6.59 25.78 -21.95
C SER A 152 5.22 26.46 -21.98
N SER A 153 4.14 25.70 -22.16
CA SER A 153 2.77 26.23 -22.18
C SER A 153 2.19 26.50 -20.79
N TYR A 154 2.79 25.94 -19.74
CA TYR A 154 2.27 26.02 -18.37
C TYR A 154 3.22 26.68 -17.38
N PHE A 155 4.43 27.03 -17.79
CA PHE A 155 5.53 27.46 -16.92
C PHE A 155 5.25 28.72 -16.07
N ASP A 156 4.33 29.58 -16.52
CA ASP A 156 3.91 30.81 -15.85
C ASP A 156 2.59 30.65 -15.07
N THR A 157 2.03 29.43 -15.03
CA THR A 157 0.78 29.12 -14.35
C THR A 157 1.02 28.57 -12.94
N LEU A 158 -0.02 28.60 -12.10
CA LEU A 158 0.00 27.94 -10.79
C LEU A 158 0.27 26.42 -10.87
N ARG A 159 0.12 25.80 -12.04
CA ARG A 159 0.34 24.37 -12.27
C ARG A 159 1.81 24.03 -12.56
N ALA A 160 2.64 24.99 -12.95
CA ALA A 160 4.06 24.75 -13.25
C ALA A 160 4.78 24.03 -12.10
N LYS A 161 4.59 24.53 -10.87
CA LYS A 161 5.15 23.96 -9.65
C LYS A 161 4.60 22.56 -9.32
N SER A 162 3.34 22.28 -9.65
CA SER A 162 2.77 20.93 -9.50
C SER A 162 3.38 19.93 -10.48
N PHE A 163 3.56 20.33 -11.75
CA PHE A 163 4.26 19.49 -12.74
C PHE A 163 5.73 19.30 -12.36
N LEU A 164 6.41 20.34 -11.91
CA LEU A 164 7.78 20.23 -11.40
C LEU A 164 7.89 19.25 -10.22
N ALA A 165 6.96 19.31 -9.26
CA ALA A 165 6.93 18.35 -8.15
C ALA A 165 6.64 16.91 -8.63
N HIS A 166 5.78 16.75 -9.63
CA HIS A 166 5.46 15.45 -10.26
C HIS A 166 6.70 14.83 -10.92
N GLU A 167 7.34 15.56 -11.84
CA GLU A 167 8.50 15.03 -12.57
C GLU A 167 9.71 14.82 -11.65
N PHE A 168 9.89 15.68 -10.65
CA PHE A 168 10.95 15.49 -9.67
C PHE A 168 10.74 14.25 -8.81
N GLN A 169 9.49 13.86 -8.55
CA GLN A 169 9.17 12.60 -7.87
C GLN A 169 9.66 11.39 -8.67
N HIS A 170 9.48 11.39 -10.00
CA HIS A 170 9.96 10.31 -10.86
C HIS A 170 11.49 10.20 -10.82
N LEU A 171 12.20 11.33 -10.87
CA LEU A 171 13.66 11.38 -10.78
C LEU A 171 14.16 10.75 -9.45
N ILE A 172 13.56 11.11 -8.31
CA ILE A 172 13.89 10.50 -7.01
C ILE A 172 13.60 8.99 -7.04
N THR A 173 12.42 8.61 -7.54
CA THR A 173 12.01 7.20 -7.59
C THR A 173 12.98 6.37 -8.43
N PHE A 174 13.39 6.86 -9.59
CA PHE A 174 14.30 6.15 -10.48
C PHE A 174 15.64 5.86 -9.80
N TYR A 175 16.21 6.82 -9.07
CA TYR A 175 17.40 6.53 -8.28
C TYR A 175 17.13 5.52 -7.15
N GLN A 176 16.07 5.73 -6.37
CA GLN A 176 15.78 4.88 -5.22
C GLN A 176 15.41 3.43 -5.62
N LYS A 177 14.62 3.24 -6.67
CA LYS A 177 14.11 1.93 -7.08
C LYS A 177 15.04 1.27 -8.09
N ASP A 178 15.26 1.91 -9.23
CA ASP A 178 16.01 1.32 -10.33
C ASP A 178 17.52 1.28 -10.04
N LYS A 179 18.14 2.43 -9.71
CA LYS A 179 19.61 2.49 -9.54
C LYS A 179 20.08 1.82 -8.26
N LEU A 180 19.45 2.11 -7.12
CA LEU A 180 19.90 1.59 -5.82
C LEU A 180 19.46 0.14 -5.57
N ARG A 181 18.29 -0.26 -6.07
CA ARG A 181 17.67 -1.54 -5.71
C ARG A 181 17.48 -2.48 -6.90
N GLY A 182 17.70 -2.03 -8.13
CA GLY A 182 17.59 -2.86 -9.32
C GLY A 182 16.17 -3.34 -9.61
N VAL A 183 15.16 -2.59 -9.15
CA VAL A 183 13.74 -2.93 -9.35
C VAL A 183 13.01 -1.73 -9.94
N ALA A 184 12.46 -1.88 -11.13
CA ALA A 184 11.53 -0.89 -11.68
C ALA A 184 10.16 -1.07 -11.03
N ASP A 185 9.47 0.03 -10.76
CA ASP A 185 8.10 -0.05 -10.22
C ASP A 185 7.06 -0.26 -11.34
N GLU A 186 5.86 -0.67 -10.95
CA GLU A 186 4.72 -0.69 -11.86
C GLU A 186 4.28 0.74 -12.18
N VAL A 187 3.90 0.98 -13.43
CA VAL A 187 3.60 2.34 -13.94
C VAL A 187 2.54 3.03 -13.09
N TRP A 188 1.43 2.33 -12.80
CA TRP A 188 0.33 2.90 -12.00
C TRP A 188 0.80 3.39 -10.62
N LEU A 189 1.68 2.66 -9.93
CA LEU A 189 2.14 3.03 -8.59
C LEU A 189 3.21 4.12 -8.65
N ASN A 190 4.03 4.13 -9.71
CA ASN A 190 4.96 5.21 -9.98
C ASN A 190 4.22 6.54 -10.16
N GLU A 191 3.21 6.54 -11.02
CA GLU A 191 2.37 7.71 -11.30
C GLU A 191 1.51 8.11 -10.10
N ALA A 192 0.98 7.15 -9.34
CA ALA A 192 0.22 7.44 -8.12
C ALA A 192 1.03 8.28 -7.11
N ARG A 193 2.32 7.97 -6.93
CA ARG A 193 3.19 8.75 -6.03
C ARG A 193 3.48 10.15 -6.58
N SER A 194 3.72 10.28 -7.89
CA SER A 194 3.93 11.57 -8.53
C SER A 194 2.69 12.46 -8.45
N GLU A 195 1.50 11.88 -8.65
CA GLU A 195 0.23 12.58 -8.49
C GLU A 195 0.01 13.09 -7.07
N TYR A 196 0.44 12.32 -6.07
CA TYR A 196 0.38 12.75 -4.67
C TYR A 196 1.42 13.83 -4.31
N ALA A 197 2.48 14.02 -5.12
CA ALA A 197 3.55 14.97 -4.84
C ALA A 197 3.03 16.41 -4.68
N SER A 198 2.03 16.81 -5.49
CA SER A 198 1.37 18.13 -5.39
C SER A 198 0.73 18.36 -4.02
N THR A 199 0.06 17.35 -3.47
CA THR A 199 -0.54 17.43 -2.14
C THR A 199 0.53 17.44 -1.07
N LEU A 200 1.54 16.58 -1.19
CA LEU A 200 2.63 16.47 -0.23
C LEU A 200 3.40 17.79 -0.06
N VAL A 201 3.61 18.54 -1.15
CA VAL A 201 4.24 19.86 -1.08
C VAL A 201 3.27 20.96 -0.63
N GLY A 202 1.97 20.71 -0.57
CA GLY A 202 0.94 21.65 -0.09
C GLY A 202 0.42 22.58 -1.19
N TYR A 203 0.34 22.11 -2.44
CA TYR A 203 -0.27 22.87 -3.54
C TYR A 203 -1.77 22.62 -3.69
N ASP A 204 -2.28 21.57 -3.06
CA ASP A 204 -3.71 21.25 -3.05
C ASP A 204 -4.45 21.77 -1.80
N ASP A 205 -3.75 22.47 -0.89
CA ASP A 205 -4.33 23.13 0.29
C ASP A 205 -5.38 24.19 -0.11
N VAL A 206 -5.12 24.90 -1.21
CA VAL A 206 -6.10 25.77 -1.87
C VAL A 206 -6.77 24.98 -2.99
N PHE A 207 -8.02 24.57 -2.77
CA PHE A 207 -8.71 23.67 -3.69
C PHE A 207 -8.89 24.23 -5.10
N VAL A 208 -9.39 25.46 -5.24
CA VAL A 208 -9.78 26.03 -6.54
C VAL A 208 -8.54 26.25 -7.41
N GLY A 209 -8.53 25.65 -8.59
CA GLY A 209 -7.43 25.68 -9.56
C GLY A 209 -6.31 24.66 -9.30
N SER A 210 -6.41 23.85 -8.25
CA SER A 210 -5.40 22.87 -7.84
C SER A 210 -5.31 21.63 -8.74
N ASN A 211 -4.33 20.76 -8.48
CA ASN A 211 -4.28 19.44 -9.09
C ASN A 211 -5.41 18.57 -8.55
N LEU A 212 -5.64 18.59 -7.24
CA LEU A 212 -6.69 17.80 -6.59
C LEU A 212 -8.09 18.09 -7.15
N GLU A 213 -8.43 19.35 -7.40
CA GLU A 213 -9.73 19.70 -8.06
C GLU A 213 -9.86 19.02 -9.42
N LYS A 214 -8.80 19.07 -10.24
CA LYS A 214 -8.78 18.39 -11.55
C LYS A 214 -8.92 16.87 -11.39
N ARG A 215 -8.20 16.25 -10.45
CA ARG A 215 -8.24 14.79 -10.24
C ARG A 215 -9.57 14.29 -9.70
N ILE A 216 -10.27 15.07 -8.87
CA ILE A 216 -11.65 14.78 -8.49
C ILE A 216 -12.57 14.78 -9.73
N LEU A 217 -12.45 15.79 -10.59
CA LEU A 217 -13.25 15.87 -11.82
C LEU A 217 -12.94 14.73 -12.79
N ASP A 218 -11.67 14.32 -12.89
CA ASP A 218 -11.27 13.18 -13.70
C ASP A 218 -11.82 11.86 -13.14
N PHE A 219 -11.67 11.61 -11.83
CA PHE A 219 -12.23 10.42 -11.17
C PHE A 219 -13.75 10.28 -11.35
N TYR A 220 -14.50 11.39 -11.29
CA TYR A 220 -15.96 11.35 -11.48
C TYR A 220 -16.42 10.96 -12.88
N LYS A 221 -15.53 11.00 -13.90
CA LYS A 221 -15.87 10.55 -15.26
C LYS A 221 -16.06 9.04 -15.30
N ASP A 222 -15.25 8.30 -14.55
CA ASP A 222 -15.39 6.86 -14.38
C ASP A 222 -14.82 6.41 -13.03
N PRO A 223 -15.63 6.43 -11.94
CA PRO A 223 -15.17 5.96 -10.63
C PRO A 223 -14.89 4.45 -10.54
N SER A 224 -15.23 3.71 -11.60
CA SER A 224 -15.02 2.26 -11.73
C SER A 224 -13.80 1.93 -12.61
N ASP A 225 -12.99 2.94 -12.95
CA ASP A 225 -11.69 2.75 -13.58
C ASP A 225 -10.77 1.87 -12.70
N SER A 226 -9.93 1.06 -13.34
CA SER A 226 -9.03 0.16 -12.61
C SER A 226 -7.84 0.94 -12.11
N LEU A 227 -7.54 0.84 -10.82
CA LEU A 227 -6.36 1.48 -10.23
C LEU A 227 -5.04 1.00 -10.85
N THR A 228 -5.04 -0.22 -11.41
CA THR A 228 -3.82 -0.92 -11.84
C THR A 228 -3.66 -1.02 -13.35
N GLU A 229 -4.72 -0.88 -14.14
CA GLU A 229 -4.62 -0.74 -15.60
C GLU A 229 -4.17 0.68 -15.93
N TRP A 230 -3.10 0.83 -16.70
CA TRP A 230 -2.56 2.15 -17.01
C TRP A 230 -2.61 2.42 -18.51
N THR A 231 -3.61 3.17 -18.97
CA THR A 231 -3.77 3.54 -20.39
C THR A 231 -3.28 4.95 -20.70
N ASN A 232 -2.76 5.65 -19.68
CA ASN A 232 -2.24 7.01 -19.74
C ASN A 232 -3.31 8.04 -20.15
N VAL A 233 -4.51 7.90 -19.59
CA VAL A 233 -5.63 8.84 -19.78
C VAL A 233 -5.98 9.56 -18.48
N PRO A 234 -6.66 10.72 -18.52
CA PRO A 234 -6.91 11.52 -17.31
C PRO A 234 -7.61 10.77 -16.15
N ILE A 235 -8.46 9.78 -16.45
CA ILE A 235 -9.19 9.02 -15.42
C ILE A 235 -8.25 8.15 -14.57
N ASP A 236 -7.22 7.52 -15.17
CA ASP A 236 -6.21 6.73 -14.46
C ASP A 236 -5.55 7.56 -13.34
N TYR A 237 -5.14 8.80 -13.67
CA TYR A 237 -4.55 9.73 -12.72
C TYR A 237 -5.54 10.18 -11.63
N GLY A 238 -6.84 10.27 -11.95
CA GLY A 238 -7.90 10.57 -10.99
C GLY A 238 -8.01 9.47 -9.92
N SER A 239 -8.12 8.22 -10.36
CA SER A 239 -8.17 7.03 -9.51
C SER A 239 -6.92 6.91 -8.64
N ALA A 240 -5.74 7.01 -9.25
CA ALA A 240 -4.45 6.92 -8.56
C ALA A 240 -4.26 8.03 -7.51
N ASN A 241 -4.59 9.28 -7.85
CA ASN A 241 -4.48 10.40 -6.91
C ASN A 241 -5.40 10.17 -5.70
N LEU A 242 -6.69 9.91 -5.91
CA LEU A 242 -7.64 9.76 -4.82
C LEU A 242 -7.37 8.54 -3.93
N PHE A 243 -6.88 7.45 -4.51
CA PHE A 243 -6.41 6.32 -3.72
C PHE A 243 -5.24 6.73 -2.80
N MET A 244 -4.27 7.48 -3.32
CA MET A 244 -3.13 7.96 -2.52
C MET A 244 -3.54 8.98 -1.44
N GLN A 245 -4.54 9.83 -1.70
CA GLN A 245 -5.13 10.71 -0.67
C GLN A 245 -5.65 9.89 0.50
N TYR A 246 -6.41 8.83 0.20
CA TYR A 246 -6.95 7.93 1.21
C TYR A 246 -5.82 7.21 1.95
N LEU A 247 -4.93 6.52 1.21
CA LEU A 247 -3.82 5.74 1.78
C LEU A 247 -2.93 6.58 2.69
N VAL A 248 -2.46 7.74 2.23
CA VAL A 248 -1.50 8.54 3.01
C VAL A 248 -2.17 9.19 4.22
N SER A 249 -3.45 9.59 4.12
CA SER A 249 -4.15 10.18 5.26
C SER A 249 -4.40 9.18 6.39
N HIS A 250 -4.68 7.92 6.06
CA HIS A 250 -4.95 6.86 7.04
C HIS A 250 -3.68 6.21 7.62
N PHE A 251 -2.62 6.06 6.81
CA PHE A 251 -1.42 5.31 7.19
C PHE A 251 -0.18 6.20 7.40
N GLY A 252 -0.30 7.50 7.15
CA GLY A 252 0.72 8.52 7.36
C GLY A 252 1.80 8.58 6.25
N ASN A 253 2.48 9.72 6.15
CA ASN A 253 3.48 9.98 5.10
C ASN A 253 4.62 8.96 5.03
N GLN A 254 4.94 8.27 6.13
CA GLN A 254 6.01 7.27 6.13
C GLN A 254 5.75 6.10 5.18
N ILE A 255 4.49 5.83 4.82
CA ILE A 255 4.18 4.78 3.84
C ILE A 255 4.84 5.08 2.48
N LEU A 256 4.88 6.36 2.07
CA LEU A 256 5.53 6.79 0.83
C LEU A 256 7.03 6.46 0.86
N THR A 257 7.69 6.79 1.97
CA THR A 257 9.11 6.47 2.19
C THR A 257 9.34 4.96 2.11
N LYS A 258 8.53 4.17 2.82
CA LYS A 258 8.69 2.71 2.87
C LYS A 258 8.40 2.04 1.53
N MET A 259 7.46 2.55 0.73
CA MET A 259 7.19 2.06 -0.62
C MET A 259 8.38 2.31 -1.56
N VAL A 260 8.94 3.51 -1.55
CA VAL A 260 10.08 3.87 -2.42
C VAL A 260 11.38 3.19 -1.97
N GLN A 261 11.51 2.84 -0.69
CA GLN A 261 12.76 2.31 -0.14
C GLN A 261 12.83 0.79 0.05
N ASN A 262 11.82 0.05 -0.40
CA ASN A 262 11.83 -1.42 -0.37
C ASN A 262 12.16 -2.04 -1.75
N PRO A 263 12.58 -3.32 -1.82
CA PRO A 263 13.01 -3.99 -3.06
C PRO A 263 11.86 -4.63 -3.87
N TYR A 264 10.60 -4.25 -3.61
CA TYR A 264 9.43 -4.80 -4.31
C TYR A 264 8.79 -3.77 -5.24
N ALA A 265 7.96 -4.20 -6.18
CA ALA A 265 7.18 -3.31 -7.06
C ALA A 265 5.68 -3.48 -6.82
N GLY A 266 4.90 -2.49 -7.25
CA GLY A 266 3.45 -2.54 -7.26
C GLY A 266 2.84 -2.86 -5.89
N ILE A 267 1.87 -3.77 -5.90
CA ILE A 267 1.12 -4.16 -4.70
C ILE A 267 2.02 -4.77 -3.61
N ALA A 268 3.04 -5.54 -4.00
CA ALA A 268 3.99 -6.12 -3.05
C ALA A 268 4.79 -5.03 -2.32
N SER A 269 5.11 -3.91 -2.99
CA SER A 269 5.75 -2.74 -2.38
C SER A 269 4.88 -2.09 -1.30
N ILE A 270 3.58 -1.95 -1.56
CA ILE A 270 2.64 -1.36 -0.59
C ILE A 270 2.49 -2.28 0.63
N ASN A 271 2.29 -3.58 0.40
CA ASN A 271 2.14 -4.55 1.49
C ASN A 271 3.38 -4.64 2.38
N GLU A 272 4.57 -4.61 1.80
CA GLU A 272 5.81 -4.57 2.57
C GLU A 272 5.93 -3.26 3.37
N ALA A 273 5.55 -2.12 2.78
CA ALA A 273 5.55 -0.84 3.48
C ALA A 273 4.62 -0.84 4.70
N LEU A 274 3.39 -1.35 4.55
CA LEU A 274 2.41 -1.49 5.64
C LEU A 274 2.96 -2.37 6.77
N LYS A 275 3.51 -3.53 6.42
CA LYS A 275 4.13 -4.46 7.36
C LYS A 275 5.28 -3.82 8.13
N GLN A 276 6.17 -3.09 7.46
CA GLN A 276 7.28 -2.39 8.12
C GLN A 276 6.82 -1.28 9.08
N LEU A 277 5.64 -0.72 8.85
CA LEU A 277 5.01 0.28 9.73
C LEU A 277 4.18 -0.36 10.85
N GLY A 278 4.07 -1.68 10.89
CA GLY A 278 3.34 -2.42 11.94
C GLY A 278 1.83 -2.53 11.69
N PHE A 279 1.35 -2.19 10.50
CA PHE A 279 -0.04 -2.42 10.10
C PHE A 279 -0.27 -3.89 9.74
N LYS A 280 -1.49 -4.38 10.00
CA LYS A 280 -1.89 -5.77 9.70
C LYS A 280 -2.65 -5.87 8.39
N GLU A 281 -3.21 -4.75 7.96
CA GLU A 281 -3.96 -4.56 6.74
C GLU A 281 -3.06 -4.79 5.52
N THR A 282 -3.64 -5.42 4.50
CA THR A 282 -3.04 -5.52 3.16
C THR A 282 -3.67 -4.49 2.23
N LEU A 283 -3.07 -4.27 1.06
CA LEU A 283 -3.67 -3.45 0.02
C LEU A 283 -5.07 -3.93 -0.36
N SER A 284 -5.34 -5.24 -0.31
CA SER A 284 -6.67 -5.78 -0.60
C SER A 284 -7.71 -5.34 0.45
N ASP A 285 -7.32 -5.15 1.70
CA ASP A 285 -8.20 -4.62 2.75
C ASP A 285 -8.40 -3.12 2.56
N ILE A 286 -7.31 -2.38 2.36
CA ILE A 286 -7.33 -0.92 2.19
C ILE A 286 -8.10 -0.50 0.94
N PHE A 287 -7.91 -1.20 -0.17
CA PHE A 287 -8.63 -0.91 -1.41
C PHE A 287 -10.13 -1.11 -1.24
N PHE A 288 -10.53 -2.13 -0.47
CA PHE A 288 -11.93 -2.32 -0.13
C PHE A 288 -12.46 -1.16 0.73
N ASP A 289 -11.75 -0.82 1.80
CA ASP A 289 -12.14 0.29 2.69
C ASP A 289 -12.26 1.61 1.90
N TRP A 290 -11.31 1.86 0.99
CA TRP A 290 -11.33 2.99 0.06
C TRP A 290 -12.55 2.96 -0.88
N THR A 291 -12.87 1.81 -1.46
CA THR A 291 -14.05 1.63 -2.33
C THR A 291 -15.35 1.89 -1.57
N ALA A 292 -15.44 1.45 -0.30
CA ALA A 292 -16.56 1.75 0.57
C ALA A 292 -16.58 3.25 0.96
N ALA A 293 -15.42 3.87 1.22
CA ALA A 293 -15.28 5.29 1.51
C ALA A 293 -15.75 6.17 0.35
N ASN A 294 -15.46 5.79 -0.89
CA ASN A 294 -15.93 6.49 -2.09
C ASN A 294 -17.47 6.58 -2.14
N TYR A 295 -18.17 5.58 -1.60
CA TYR A 295 -19.64 5.50 -1.63
C TYR A 295 -20.31 6.08 -0.37
N LEU A 296 -19.78 5.78 0.81
CA LEU A 296 -20.35 6.21 2.09
C LEU A 296 -19.87 7.62 2.46
N ASN A 297 -18.56 7.79 2.45
CA ASN A 297 -17.78 8.93 2.93
C ASN A 297 -18.25 9.46 4.30
N ASP A 298 -18.41 8.57 5.29
CA ASP A 298 -18.88 8.90 6.63
C ASP A 298 -17.89 8.46 7.71
N CYS A 299 -17.22 9.45 8.31
CA CYS A 299 -16.19 9.20 9.32
C CYS A 299 -16.74 8.69 10.66
N LYS A 300 -18.07 8.63 10.85
CA LYS A 300 -18.67 8.08 12.08
C LYS A 300 -18.67 6.56 12.11
N ILE A 301 -18.39 5.91 10.97
CA ILE A 301 -18.47 4.46 10.82
C ILE A 301 -17.10 3.84 11.07
N GLU A 302 -17.07 2.78 11.90
CA GLU A 302 -15.93 1.88 12.14
C GLU A 302 -14.56 2.57 12.32
N GLY A 303 -14.52 3.64 13.11
CA GLY A 303 -13.25 4.32 13.39
C GLY A 303 -12.67 5.07 12.19
N GLN A 304 -13.54 5.73 11.41
CA GLN A 304 -13.20 6.61 10.28
C GLN A 304 -12.71 5.90 9.01
N LYS A 305 -12.65 4.56 8.98
CA LYS A 305 -12.17 3.79 7.82
C LYS A 305 -12.90 4.11 6.52
N TYR A 306 -14.22 4.29 6.56
CA TYR A 306 -15.03 4.49 5.35
C TYR A 306 -15.26 5.96 5.01
N CYS A 307 -14.23 6.79 5.19
CA CYS A 307 -14.23 8.17 4.76
C CYS A 307 -12.83 8.67 4.37
N TYR A 308 -12.82 9.81 3.70
CA TYR A 308 -11.62 10.62 3.54
C TYR A 308 -11.39 11.47 4.79
N LEU A 309 -10.16 11.48 5.31
CA LEU A 309 -9.79 12.35 6.44
C LEU A 309 -9.47 13.78 6.01
N ASN A 310 -9.25 14.01 4.71
CA ASN A 310 -9.15 15.34 4.14
C ASN A 310 -10.55 15.97 4.07
N ASN A 311 -10.75 17.15 4.67
CA ASN A 311 -12.05 17.81 4.73
C ASN A 311 -12.67 18.10 3.35
N ILE A 312 -11.86 18.53 2.37
CA ILE A 312 -12.34 18.83 1.02
C ILE A 312 -12.91 17.56 0.39
N LEU A 313 -12.18 16.45 0.50
CA LEU A 313 -12.63 15.15 -0.03
C LEU A 313 -13.80 14.58 0.76
N ASN A 314 -13.85 14.76 2.08
CA ASN A 314 -14.98 14.34 2.89
C ASN A 314 -16.28 15.06 2.49
N GLU A 315 -16.20 16.35 2.14
CA GLU A 315 -17.35 17.14 1.72
C GLU A 315 -17.75 16.92 0.26
N LYS A 316 -16.77 16.71 -0.63
CA LYS A 316 -16.98 16.71 -2.09
C LYS A 316 -17.06 15.34 -2.74
N LEU A 317 -16.57 14.27 -2.09
CA LEU A 317 -16.52 12.95 -2.71
C LEU A 317 -17.69 12.08 -2.28
N LYS A 318 -18.51 11.66 -3.23
CA LYS A 318 -19.48 10.59 -3.04
C LYS A 318 -19.91 10.04 -4.39
N VAL A 319 -19.52 8.81 -4.69
CA VAL A 319 -19.88 8.16 -5.95
C VAL A 319 -21.34 7.72 -5.94
N SER A 320 -21.93 7.68 -7.13
CA SER A 320 -23.26 7.09 -7.34
C SER A 320 -23.14 5.58 -7.54
N PRO A 321 -24.20 4.80 -7.27
CA PRO A 321 -24.20 3.38 -7.59
C PRO A 321 -23.94 3.15 -9.09
N THR A 322 -23.08 2.19 -9.41
CA THR A 322 -22.89 1.70 -10.79
C THR A 322 -24.20 1.19 -11.37
N VAL A 323 -24.97 0.45 -10.56
CA VAL A 323 -26.29 -0.07 -10.90
C VAL A 323 -27.23 0.16 -9.73
N SER A 324 -28.45 0.61 -10.00
CA SER A 324 -29.51 0.76 -9.00
C SER A 324 -30.74 -0.04 -9.41
N GLN A 325 -31.28 -0.82 -8.49
CA GLN A 325 -32.42 -1.70 -8.73
C GLN A 325 -33.45 -1.56 -7.61
N LEU A 326 -34.72 -1.46 -8.02
CA LEU A 326 -35.86 -1.40 -7.12
C LEU A 326 -36.54 -2.77 -7.08
N LEU A 327 -36.55 -3.40 -5.90
CA LEU A 327 -37.22 -4.67 -5.68
C LEU A 327 -38.70 -4.45 -5.33
N SER A 328 -39.57 -5.22 -5.98
CA SER A 328 -41.02 -5.12 -5.79
C SER A 328 -41.44 -5.52 -4.37
N SER A 329 -42.39 -4.78 -3.80
CA SER A 329 -43.03 -5.09 -2.51
C SER A 329 -44.18 -6.11 -2.63
N THR A 330 -44.52 -6.55 -3.85
CA THR A 330 -45.62 -7.49 -4.10
C THR A 330 -45.09 -8.81 -4.67
N GLY A 331 -44.48 -9.63 -3.81
CA GLY A 331 -44.09 -11.01 -4.12
C GLY A 331 -42.62 -11.34 -3.83
N ILE A 332 -42.31 -12.64 -3.78
CA ILE A 332 -40.94 -13.17 -3.73
C ILE A 332 -40.30 -12.92 -5.09
N SER A 333 -39.41 -11.94 -5.17
CA SER A 333 -38.63 -11.65 -6.37
C SER A 333 -37.23 -12.23 -6.20
N SER A 334 -36.87 -13.19 -7.05
CA SER A 334 -35.50 -13.71 -7.16
C SER A 334 -34.96 -13.28 -8.52
N ILE A 335 -33.93 -12.45 -8.51
CA ILE A 335 -33.30 -11.97 -9.73
C ILE A 335 -31.80 -12.28 -9.64
N SER A 336 -31.23 -12.72 -10.75
CA SER A 336 -29.82 -13.11 -10.86
C SER A 336 -29.19 -12.36 -12.03
N TRP A 337 -27.97 -11.90 -11.82
CA TRP A 337 -27.18 -11.18 -12.82
C TRP A 337 -25.80 -11.80 -12.93
N THR A 338 -25.19 -11.60 -14.08
CA THR A 338 -23.77 -11.85 -14.33
C THR A 338 -23.18 -10.55 -14.84
N ASP A 339 -22.03 -10.18 -14.30
CA ASP A 339 -21.34 -8.95 -14.68
C ASP A 339 -19.81 -9.16 -14.66
N PHE A 340 -19.08 -8.16 -15.15
CA PHE A 340 -17.65 -8.21 -15.41
C PHE A 340 -16.98 -6.93 -14.89
N VAL A 341 -15.94 -7.09 -14.08
CA VAL A 341 -15.15 -5.96 -13.53
C VAL A 341 -13.67 -6.19 -13.79
N LYS A 342 -12.85 -5.15 -13.79
CA LYS A 342 -11.39 -5.34 -13.82
C LYS A 342 -10.89 -5.62 -12.41
N ASP A 343 -9.65 -6.12 -12.31
CA ASP A 343 -8.97 -6.17 -11.01
C ASP A 343 -8.79 -4.74 -10.47
N TRP A 344 -8.91 -4.57 -9.16
CA TRP A 344 -8.70 -3.29 -8.48
C TRP A 344 -9.56 -2.14 -9.04
N SER A 345 -10.83 -2.42 -9.35
CA SER A 345 -11.86 -1.42 -9.67
C SER A 345 -13.02 -1.46 -8.67
N GLY A 346 -13.59 -0.29 -8.37
CA GLY A 346 -14.74 -0.15 -7.48
C GLY A 346 -16.06 -0.17 -8.23
N HIS A 347 -17.00 -1.04 -7.83
CA HIS A 347 -18.35 -1.07 -8.42
C HIS A 347 -19.41 -1.19 -7.31
N TRP A 348 -20.57 -0.56 -7.50
CA TRP A 348 -21.61 -0.44 -6.47
C TRP A 348 -22.98 -0.81 -7.03
N TYR A 349 -23.50 -1.97 -6.61
CA TYR A 349 -24.79 -2.51 -7.04
C TYR A 349 -25.83 -2.32 -5.94
N LYS A 350 -26.63 -1.27 -6.05
CA LYS A 350 -27.61 -0.86 -5.04
C LYS A 350 -28.97 -1.51 -5.27
N PHE A 351 -29.51 -2.10 -4.20
CA PHE A 351 -30.87 -2.62 -4.12
C PHE A 351 -31.67 -1.80 -3.10
N SER A 352 -32.88 -1.39 -3.46
CA SER A 352 -33.83 -0.70 -2.58
C SER A 352 -35.26 -1.24 -2.74
N GLY A 353 -36.20 -0.77 -1.92
CA GLY A 353 -37.58 -1.25 -1.92
C GLY A 353 -37.75 -2.48 -1.05
N GLY A 354 -38.57 -3.44 -1.49
CA GLY A 354 -38.91 -4.63 -0.70
C GLY A 354 -39.73 -4.33 0.56
N ASN A 355 -40.10 -5.39 1.28
CA ASN A 355 -40.83 -5.35 2.56
C ASN A 355 -40.62 -6.65 3.37
N ALA A 356 -39.46 -7.28 3.21
CA ALA A 356 -39.13 -8.61 3.73
C ALA A 356 -37.62 -8.71 4.00
N ASN A 357 -37.08 -9.89 4.35
CA ASN A 357 -35.64 -10.07 4.44
C ASN A 357 -35.03 -10.18 3.04
N LEU A 358 -33.78 -9.74 2.87
CA LEU A 358 -33.05 -9.79 1.61
C LEU A 358 -31.97 -10.86 1.68
N LYS A 359 -32.10 -11.91 0.88
CA LYS A 359 -31.05 -12.92 0.68
C LYS A 359 -30.17 -12.50 -0.49
N LEU A 360 -28.89 -12.27 -0.22
CA LEU A 360 -27.88 -11.84 -1.18
C LEU A 360 -26.88 -12.97 -1.40
N SER A 361 -26.81 -13.52 -2.60
CA SER A 361 -25.85 -14.56 -2.98
C SER A 361 -24.84 -14.02 -3.97
N PHE A 362 -23.60 -14.48 -3.86
CA PHE A 362 -22.49 -14.10 -4.73
C PHE A 362 -21.73 -15.34 -5.18
N LYS A 363 -21.24 -15.31 -6.41
CA LYS A 363 -20.40 -16.35 -6.99
C LYS A 363 -19.35 -15.74 -7.89
N GLN A 364 -18.07 -15.99 -7.59
CA GLN A 364 -16.99 -15.66 -8.50
C GLN A 364 -16.83 -16.72 -9.60
N ALA A 365 -16.27 -16.33 -10.75
CA ALA A 365 -15.87 -17.28 -11.76
C ALA A 365 -14.68 -18.16 -11.30
N PRO A 366 -14.47 -19.34 -11.92
CA PRO A 366 -13.30 -20.16 -11.62
C PRO A 366 -11.98 -19.40 -11.84
N SER A 367 -10.99 -19.64 -10.99
CA SER A 367 -9.65 -19.03 -11.05
C SER A 367 -9.62 -17.50 -10.88
N THR A 368 -10.68 -16.89 -10.36
CA THR A 368 -10.68 -15.51 -9.89
C THR A 368 -10.75 -15.47 -8.37
N THR A 369 -10.33 -14.35 -7.79
CA THR A 369 -10.43 -14.09 -6.34
C THR A 369 -11.15 -12.76 -6.14
N PHE A 370 -12.26 -12.81 -5.43
CA PHE A 370 -13.06 -11.65 -5.09
C PHE A 370 -13.17 -11.45 -3.58
N LYS A 371 -13.23 -10.19 -3.17
CA LYS A 371 -13.88 -9.78 -1.92
C LYS A 371 -15.26 -9.24 -2.27
N ALA A 372 -16.30 -9.83 -1.69
CA ALA A 372 -17.68 -9.43 -1.91
C ALA A 372 -18.24 -8.85 -0.62
N ALA A 373 -18.20 -7.53 -0.49
CA ALA A 373 -18.82 -6.87 0.64
C ALA A 373 -20.17 -6.28 0.27
N TYR A 374 -20.95 -5.91 1.27
CA TYR A 374 -22.18 -5.19 1.06
C TYR A 374 -22.43 -4.19 2.18
N ILE A 375 -22.95 -3.04 1.78
CA ILE A 375 -23.22 -1.89 2.62
C ILE A 375 -24.72 -1.88 2.92
N ILE A 376 -25.09 -1.97 4.19
CA ILE A 376 -26.46 -1.87 4.68
C ILE A 376 -26.69 -0.42 5.10
N GLN A 377 -27.58 0.29 4.42
CA GLN A 377 -28.03 1.63 4.82
C GLN A 377 -29.39 1.52 5.51
N LYS A 378 -29.50 2.03 6.74
CA LYS A 378 -30.74 2.01 7.53
C LYS A 378 -31.56 3.29 7.30
N ILE A 379 -32.87 3.22 7.55
CA ILE A 379 -33.77 4.39 7.40
C ILE A 379 -33.35 5.54 8.33
N ASN A 380 -32.79 5.24 9.49
CA ASN A 380 -32.29 6.25 10.44
C ASN A 380 -30.99 6.95 9.99
N GLY A 381 -30.46 6.62 8.81
CA GLY A 381 -29.24 7.20 8.24
C GLY A 381 -27.93 6.50 8.64
N SER A 382 -27.96 5.57 9.60
CA SER A 382 -26.76 4.77 9.92
C SER A 382 -26.46 3.75 8.82
N ALA A 383 -25.18 3.37 8.71
CA ALA A 383 -24.74 2.34 7.79
C ALA A 383 -23.81 1.33 8.47
N GLU A 384 -23.80 0.12 7.95
CA GLU A 384 -23.00 -1.01 8.40
C GLU A 384 -22.43 -1.72 7.16
N ILE A 385 -21.20 -2.24 7.27
CA ILE A 385 -20.53 -2.95 6.20
C ILE A 385 -20.35 -4.40 6.64
N LYS A 386 -20.64 -5.33 5.75
CA LYS A 386 -20.44 -6.77 5.96
C LYS A 386 -19.81 -7.41 4.75
N PHE A 387 -19.25 -8.60 4.94
CA PHE A 387 -18.67 -9.40 3.87
C PHE A 387 -19.45 -10.70 3.69
N ILE A 388 -19.71 -11.06 2.44
CA ILE A 388 -20.20 -12.38 2.10
C ILE A 388 -19.03 -13.35 2.24
N ASN A 389 -19.12 -14.28 3.20
CA ASN A 389 -18.15 -15.35 3.34
C ASN A 389 -18.25 -16.30 2.15
N LEU A 390 -17.22 -16.35 1.32
CA LEU A 390 -17.15 -17.25 0.17
C LEU A 390 -16.53 -18.60 0.59
N ASP A 391 -17.14 -19.69 0.16
CA ASP A 391 -16.63 -21.05 0.34
C ASP A 391 -15.47 -21.36 -0.61
N ALA A 392 -14.91 -22.57 -0.52
CA ALA A 392 -13.82 -23.02 -1.39
C ALA A 392 -14.18 -23.06 -2.89
N SER A 393 -15.47 -23.03 -3.24
CA SER A 393 -15.96 -22.93 -4.61
C SER A 393 -16.19 -21.48 -5.07
N GLY A 394 -15.89 -20.50 -4.21
CA GLY A 394 -16.07 -19.09 -4.48
C GLY A 394 -17.53 -18.62 -4.43
N GLN A 395 -18.38 -19.35 -3.71
CA GLN A 395 -19.81 -19.07 -3.55
C GLN A 395 -20.12 -18.70 -2.11
N GLY A 396 -21.02 -17.75 -1.92
CA GLY A 396 -21.48 -17.37 -0.58
C GLY A 396 -22.85 -16.72 -0.63
N THR A 397 -23.54 -16.76 0.49
CA THR A 397 -24.84 -16.13 0.65
C THR A 397 -24.95 -15.55 2.03
N ASP A 398 -25.56 -14.37 2.13
CA ASP A 398 -25.90 -13.72 3.39
C ASP A 398 -27.36 -13.24 3.38
N LEU A 399 -27.88 -12.90 4.55
CA LEU A 399 -29.24 -12.44 4.77
C LEU A 399 -29.23 -11.09 5.50
N VAL A 400 -29.99 -10.14 4.95
CA VAL A 400 -30.24 -8.84 5.57
C VAL A 400 -31.68 -8.79 6.03
N GLU A 401 -31.88 -8.70 7.34
CA GLU A 401 -33.21 -8.63 7.93
C GLU A 401 -33.88 -7.27 7.69
N ASN A 402 -35.22 -7.26 7.70
CA ASN A 402 -36.04 -6.04 7.67
C ASN A 402 -35.72 -5.11 6.50
N PHE A 403 -35.47 -5.68 5.32
CA PHE A 403 -35.19 -4.93 4.10
C PHE A 403 -36.47 -4.29 3.52
N GLY A 404 -36.42 -2.97 3.36
CA GLY A 404 -37.56 -2.13 3.01
C GLY A 404 -38.36 -1.60 4.20
N THR A 405 -38.05 -2.02 5.44
CA THR A 405 -38.68 -1.52 6.67
C THR A 405 -37.69 -0.81 7.60
N ASP A 406 -36.60 -1.47 8.01
CA ASP A 406 -35.53 -0.84 8.82
C ASP A 406 -34.32 -0.49 7.96
N VAL A 407 -34.06 -1.32 6.94
CA VAL A 407 -32.99 -1.14 5.96
C VAL A 407 -33.56 -0.47 4.71
N SER A 408 -33.05 0.73 4.38
CA SER A 408 -33.47 1.51 3.22
C SER A 408 -32.87 0.99 1.91
N SER A 409 -31.63 0.50 1.97
CA SER A 409 -30.97 -0.14 0.83
C SER A 409 -29.80 -1.01 1.25
N VAL A 410 -29.45 -1.95 0.38
CA VAL A 410 -28.24 -2.77 0.45
C VAL A 410 -27.45 -2.53 -0.83
N THR A 411 -26.14 -2.30 -0.73
CA THR A 411 -25.28 -2.09 -1.89
C THR A 411 -24.17 -3.12 -1.90
N LEU A 412 -24.18 -4.05 -2.86
CA LEU A 412 -23.10 -5.01 -3.08
C LEU A 412 -21.90 -4.30 -3.72
N VAL A 413 -20.72 -4.54 -3.17
CA VAL A 413 -19.44 -3.95 -3.59
C VAL A 413 -18.45 -5.10 -3.84
N PRO A 414 -18.44 -5.67 -5.06
CA PRO A 414 -17.51 -6.72 -5.41
C PRO A 414 -16.20 -6.11 -5.90
N VAL A 415 -15.09 -6.57 -5.35
CA VAL A 415 -13.74 -6.18 -5.78
C VAL A 415 -12.98 -7.44 -6.18
N SER A 416 -12.51 -7.48 -7.42
CA SER A 416 -11.58 -8.53 -7.85
C SER A 416 -10.16 -8.17 -7.44
N VAL A 417 -9.48 -9.12 -6.81
CA VAL A 417 -8.08 -9.04 -6.37
C VAL A 417 -7.29 -10.21 -6.94
N THR A 418 -7.64 -10.63 -8.17
CA THR A 418 -7.12 -11.83 -8.81
C THR A 418 -5.66 -11.65 -9.21
N ASN A 419 -5.37 -10.63 -10.02
CA ASN A 419 -4.00 -10.25 -10.32
C ASN A 419 -3.43 -9.38 -9.20
N THR A 420 -2.15 -9.60 -8.88
CA THR A 420 -1.44 -8.83 -7.84
C THR A 420 -0.15 -8.17 -8.35
N SER A 421 0.20 -8.38 -9.62
CA SER A 421 1.40 -7.83 -10.24
C SER A 421 1.33 -7.97 -11.76
N GLY A 422 2.22 -7.29 -12.46
CA GLY A 422 2.41 -7.41 -13.91
C GLY A 422 1.33 -6.72 -14.71
N PHE A 423 0.74 -5.67 -14.15
CA PHE A 423 -0.30 -4.90 -14.82
C PHE A 423 0.26 -4.06 -15.97
N GLY A 424 -0.56 -3.85 -16.99
CA GLY A 424 -0.21 -3.07 -18.18
C GLY A 424 -1.37 -2.21 -18.67
N ILE A 425 -1.41 -2.02 -20.00
CA ILE A 425 -2.37 -1.14 -20.68
C ILE A 425 -3.72 -1.81 -20.96
N SER A 426 -3.87 -3.10 -20.63
CA SER A 426 -5.11 -3.84 -20.89
C SER A 426 -5.21 -5.04 -19.95
N GLU A 427 -5.98 -4.85 -18.88
CA GLU A 427 -6.27 -5.85 -17.88
C GLU A 427 -7.54 -6.63 -18.22
N PRO A 428 -7.57 -7.94 -17.91
CA PRO A 428 -8.71 -8.78 -18.21
C PRO A 428 -9.91 -8.45 -17.31
N PHE A 429 -11.10 -8.56 -17.89
CA PHE A 429 -12.33 -8.57 -17.13
C PHE A 429 -12.51 -9.87 -16.34
N ARG A 430 -13.09 -9.74 -15.15
CA ARG A 430 -13.32 -10.78 -14.14
C ARG A 430 -14.81 -10.93 -13.96
N GLN A 431 -15.30 -12.09 -14.34
CA GLN A 431 -16.71 -12.40 -14.25
C GLN A 431 -17.09 -12.77 -12.82
N PHE A 432 -18.26 -12.32 -12.40
CA PHE A 432 -18.96 -12.79 -11.21
C PHE A 432 -20.47 -12.83 -11.48
N SER A 433 -21.20 -13.51 -10.62
CA SER A 433 -22.66 -13.44 -10.59
C SER A 433 -23.16 -13.17 -9.19
N TYR A 434 -24.30 -12.53 -9.10
CA TYR A 434 -24.98 -12.27 -7.85
C TYR A 434 -26.48 -12.47 -8.02
N GLN A 435 -27.12 -12.93 -6.94
CA GLN A 435 -28.54 -13.16 -6.90
C GLN A 435 -29.12 -12.49 -5.67
N VAL A 436 -30.26 -11.82 -5.85
CA VAL A 436 -30.97 -11.15 -4.77
C VAL A 436 -32.38 -11.71 -4.70
N ASN A 437 -32.80 -12.14 -3.52
CA ASN A 437 -34.10 -12.73 -3.28
C ASN A 437 -34.78 -12.13 -2.03
N LEU A 438 -36.00 -11.61 -2.18
CA LEU A 438 -36.83 -11.24 -1.02
C LEU A 438 -37.43 -12.50 -0.40
N THR A 439 -37.24 -12.67 0.90
CA THR A 439 -37.65 -13.88 1.62
C THR A 439 -38.25 -13.55 2.98
N THR A 440 -39.19 -14.39 3.43
CA THR A 440 -39.72 -14.36 4.80
C THR A 440 -38.91 -15.26 5.74
N GLU A 441 -37.89 -15.96 5.24
CA GLU A 441 -36.95 -16.73 6.05
C GLU A 441 -36.30 -15.80 7.08
N ALA A 442 -36.60 -16.02 8.37
CA ALA A 442 -36.05 -15.25 9.49
C ALA A 442 -34.60 -15.63 9.81
N VAL A 443 -34.12 -16.75 9.27
CA VAL A 443 -32.75 -17.26 9.41
C VAL A 443 -32.41 -17.92 8.08
N MET A 444 -31.19 -17.71 7.58
CA MET A 444 -30.65 -18.55 6.51
C MET A 444 -30.87 -20.02 6.91
N PRO A 445 -31.51 -20.88 6.09
CA PRO A 445 -31.43 -22.31 6.36
C PRO A 445 -29.95 -22.63 6.45
N SER A 446 -29.51 -23.12 7.61
CA SER A 446 -28.14 -23.60 7.78
C SER A 446 -27.87 -24.49 6.57
N LEU A 447 -26.89 -24.11 5.74
CA LEU A 447 -26.33 -25.03 4.74
C LEU A 447 -26.21 -26.39 5.43
N PRO A 448 -26.68 -27.51 4.82
CA PRO A 448 -26.37 -28.82 5.38
C PRO A 448 -24.85 -28.83 5.56
N SER A 449 -24.42 -28.84 6.83
CA SER A 449 -23.04 -28.56 7.21
C SER A 449 -22.15 -29.59 6.54
N SER A 450 -21.53 -29.18 5.44
CA SER A 450 -20.37 -29.82 4.83
C SER A 450 -19.12 -28.96 5.00
N VAL A 451 -19.23 -27.87 5.76
CA VAL A 451 -18.11 -27.18 6.41
C VAL A 451 -18.24 -27.44 7.91
N PRO A 452 -17.17 -27.84 8.62
CA PRO A 452 -17.24 -28.13 10.05
C PRO A 452 -17.77 -26.90 10.78
N SER A 453 -18.66 -27.13 11.74
CA SER A 453 -19.13 -26.10 12.67
C SER A 453 -17.98 -25.17 13.06
N SER A 454 -18.20 -23.85 13.02
CA SER A 454 -17.28 -22.92 13.66
C SER A 454 -17.14 -23.37 15.10
N VAL A 455 -16.03 -24.05 15.38
CA VAL A 455 -15.84 -24.65 16.67
C VAL A 455 -15.62 -23.49 17.63
N SER A 456 -16.50 -23.37 18.64
CA SER A 456 -16.29 -22.50 19.79
C SER A 456 -16.28 -23.43 21.00
N PRO A 457 -15.14 -24.09 21.27
CA PRO A 457 -15.05 -25.01 22.38
C PRO A 457 -15.21 -24.22 23.67
N ASN A 458 -16.10 -24.68 24.54
CA ASN A 458 -16.35 -24.06 25.85
C ASN A 458 -15.83 -24.97 26.96
N TYR A 459 -14.54 -25.30 26.91
CA TYR A 459 -13.88 -26.02 27.98
C TYR A 459 -13.44 -25.03 29.07
N PRO A 460 -13.68 -25.32 30.37
CA PRO A 460 -13.18 -24.49 31.46
C PRO A 460 -11.65 -24.39 31.47
N ASP A 461 -11.11 -23.28 31.96
CA ASP A 461 -9.68 -23.15 32.24
C ASP A 461 -9.18 -24.27 33.16
N GLY A 462 -7.98 -24.78 32.87
CA GLY A 462 -7.39 -25.96 33.51
C GLY A 462 -7.83 -27.30 32.91
N SER A 463 -8.74 -27.31 31.94
CA SER A 463 -9.14 -28.54 31.24
C SER A 463 -7.97 -29.17 30.50
N LEU A 464 -7.89 -30.51 30.54
CA LEU A 464 -6.96 -31.29 29.74
C LEU A 464 -7.66 -31.78 28.48
N ILE A 465 -7.15 -31.44 27.30
CA ILE A 465 -7.72 -31.88 26.02
C ILE A 465 -6.70 -32.67 25.20
N ARG A 466 -7.19 -33.61 24.38
CA ARG A 466 -6.41 -34.34 23.37
C ARG A 466 -7.25 -34.47 22.11
N ALA A 467 -6.69 -34.09 20.96
CA ALA A 467 -7.37 -34.26 19.69
C ALA A 467 -7.51 -35.76 19.35
N LYS A 468 -8.64 -36.15 18.76
CA LYS A 468 -8.89 -37.52 18.32
C LYS A 468 -7.79 -37.99 17.36
N GLY A 469 -7.13 -39.12 17.70
CA GLY A 469 -6.01 -39.68 16.93
C GLY A 469 -4.65 -39.01 17.18
N ASP A 470 -4.60 -37.99 18.03
CA ASP A 470 -3.36 -37.37 18.49
C ASP A 470 -2.90 -37.99 19.82
N TYR A 471 -1.60 -37.98 20.08
CA TYR A 471 -1.01 -38.40 21.36
C TYR A 471 -0.74 -37.21 22.30
N LYS A 472 -0.72 -35.98 21.78
CA LYS A 472 -0.43 -34.77 22.56
C LYS A 472 -1.61 -34.39 23.44
N VAL A 473 -1.35 -34.22 24.74
CA VAL A 473 -2.31 -33.66 25.69
C VAL A 473 -1.96 -32.21 25.98
N TYR A 474 -2.96 -31.35 25.98
CA TYR A 474 -2.82 -29.92 26.24
C TYR A 474 -3.60 -29.55 27.51
N VAL A 475 -3.05 -28.61 28.29
CA VAL A 475 -3.81 -27.90 29.33
C VAL A 475 -4.29 -26.56 28.77
N LEU A 476 -5.51 -26.16 29.12
CA LEU A 476 -6.13 -24.92 28.64
C LEU A 476 -6.11 -23.81 29.70
N SER A 477 -6.02 -22.57 29.25
CA SER A 477 -6.09 -21.35 30.08
C SER A 477 -6.38 -20.18 29.15
N GLY A 478 -7.52 -19.52 29.35
CA GLY A 478 -8.01 -18.47 28.45
C GLY A 478 -8.13 -18.96 27.01
N GLY A 479 -7.60 -18.18 26.06
CA GLY A 479 -7.59 -18.53 24.62
C GLY A 479 -6.42 -19.42 24.18
N TYR A 480 -5.68 -20.02 25.12
CA TYR A 480 -4.42 -20.72 24.85
C TYR A 480 -4.46 -22.20 25.26
N LYS A 481 -3.66 -23.01 24.57
CA LYS A 481 -3.36 -24.40 24.89
C LYS A 481 -1.86 -24.59 25.08
N ARG A 482 -1.44 -25.25 26.15
CA ARG A 482 -0.04 -25.60 26.40
C ARG A 482 0.16 -27.09 26.33
N TRP A 483 1.10 -27.54 25.51
CA TRP A 483 1.40 -28.96 25.35
C TRP A 483 2.14 -29.52 26.58
N ILE A 484 1.59 -30.60 27.16
CA ILE A 484 2.27 -31.40 28.19
C ILE A 484 3.19 -32.40 27.48
N GLN A 485 4.46 -32.04 27.37
CA GLN A 485 5.47 -32.76 26.56
C GLN A 485 5.87 -34.13 27.13
N ASN A 486 5.65 -34.37 28.43
CA ASN A 486 6.04 -35.61 29.10
C ASN A 486 4.96 -36.04 30.10
N SER A 487 4.60 -37.33 30.08
CA SER A 487 3.59 -37.91 30.97
C SER A 487 3.97 -37.85 32.46
N GLU A 488 5.26 -37.76 32.80
CA GLU A 488 5.72 -37.59 34.18
C GLU A 488 5.19 -36.29 34.81
N ILE A 489 4.94 -35.26 33.99
CA ILE A 489 4.40 -33.97 34.45
C ILE A 489 3.04 -34.13 35.12
N PHE A 490 2.23 -35.13 34.70
CA PHE A 490 0.95 -35.42 35.36
C PHE A 490 1.12 -35.73 36.85
N LYS A 491 2.25 -36.32 37.27
CA LYS A 491 2.50 -36.66 38.67
C LYS A 491 2.76 -35.43 39.54
N PHE A 492 3.08 -34.29 38.93
CA PHE A 492 3.31 -33.03 39.66
C PHE A 492 2.01 -32.32 40.02
N TYR A 493 0.88 -32.71 39.44
CA TYR A 493 -0.42 -32.07 39.64
C TYR A 493 -1.45 -33.09 40.12
N PRO A 494 -1.90 -33.01 41.39
CA PRO A 494 -2.89 -33.96 41.94
C PRO A 494 -4.22 -34.01 41.17
N HIS A 495 -4.55 -32.93 40.45
CA HIS A 495 -5.77 -32.83 39.64
C HIS A 495 -5.56 -33.27 38.18
N PHE A 496 -4.34 -33.57 37.75
CA PHE A 496 -4.09 -34.14 36.44
C PHE A 496 -4.27 -35.65 36.51
N GLY A 497 -5.08 -36.18 35.62
CA GLY A 497 -5.31 -37.61 35.49
C GLY A 497 -5.68 -37.95 34.05
N TRP A 498 -5.25 -39.12 33.58
CA TRP A 498 -5.57 -39.57 32.22
C TRP A 498 -7.07 -39.71 31.97
N GLN A 499 -7.82 -40.03 33.03
CA GLN A 499 -9.29 -40.07 33.02
C GLN A 499 -9.94 -38.68 32.89
N ALA A 500 -9.22 -37.59 33.16
CA ALA A 500 -9.69 -36.22 33.03
C ALA A 500 -9.37 -35.60 31.66
N VAL A 501 -8.64 -36.32 30.79
CA VAL A 501 -8.33 -35.87 29.44
C VAL A 501 -9.58 -36.00 28.58
N ILE A 502 -10.10 -34.86 28.14
CA ILE A 502 -11.23 -34.74 27.23
C ILE A 502 -10.74 -35.03 25.82
N GLU A 503 -11.37 -35.99 25.15
CA GLU A 503 -11.13 -36.22 23.72
C GLU A 503 -11.91 -35.17 22.92
N ALA A 504 -11.16 -34.27 22.28
CA ALA A 504 -11.68 -33.17 21.46
C ALA A 504 -11.46 -33.47 19.97
N THR A 505 -12.11 -32.76 19.07
CA THR A 505 -11.76 -32.80 17.65
C THR A 505 -10.45 -32.03 17.39
N PRO A 506 -9.71 -32.32 16.30
CA PRO A 506 -8.56 -31.50 15.91
C PRO A 506 -8.92 -30.01 15.79
N GLU A 507 -10.12 -29.69 15.31
CA GLU A 507 -10.62 -28.34 15.15
C GLU A 507 -10.91 -27.67 16.51
N GLU A 508 -11.46 -28.40 17.50
CA GLU A 508 -11.62 -27.92 18.88
C GLU A 508 -10.29 -27.60 19.54
N ARG A 509 -9.28 -28.43 19.31
CA ARG A 509 -7.91 -28.16 19.76
C ARG A 509 -7.33 -26.94 19.06
N ASP A 510 -7.47 -26.83 17.74
CA ASP A 510 -6.83 -25.78 16.93
C ASP A 510 -7.47 -24.39 17.04
N TRP A 511 -8.66 -24.32 17.65
CA TRP A 511 -9.25 -23.06 18.08
C TRP A 511 -8.40 -22.33 19.13
N TYR A 512 -7.79 -23.06 20.07
CA TYR A 512 -6.89 -22.48 21.07
C TYR A 512 -5.50 -22.23 20.47
N ARG A 513 -4.93 -21.06 20.74
CA ARG A 513 -3.57 -20.68 20.31
C ARG A 513 -2.52 -21.48 21.09
N ASP A 514 -1.47 -21.93 20.42
CA ASP A 514 -0.37 -22.60 21.11
C ASP A 514 0.31 -21.62 22.08
N ASP A 515 0.59 -22.13 23.28
CA ASP A 515 1.44 -21.50 24.29
C ASP A 515 2.70 -22.34 24.53
N TRP A 516 3.80 -21.63 24.76
CA TRP A 516 5.09 -22.18 25.12
C TRP A 516 5.78 -21.36 26.22
N LEU A 517 5.08 -20.45 26.88
CA LEU A 517 5.63 -19.61 27.93
C LEU A 517 5.14 -20.00 29.31
N VAL A 518 6.07 -20.20 30.23
CA VAL A 518 5.76 -20.57 31.60
C VAL A 518 6.50 -19.73 32.61
N ARG A 519 5.92 -19.61 33.80
CA ARG A 519 6.56 -19.04 34.98
C ARG A 519 6.18 -19.90 36.18
N ALA A 520 7.15 -20.23 37.04
CA ALA A 520 6.81 -20.95 38.26
C ALA A 520 6.09 -20.03 39.27
N ASP A 521 5.15 -20.56 40.03
CA ASP A 521 4.50 -19.80 41.10
C ASP A 521 5.54 -19.22 42.08
N GLY A 522 5.44 -17.92 42.35
CA GLY A 522 6.43 -17.16 43.13
C GLY A 522 7.76 -16.84 42.43
N ASP A 523 8.02 -17.32 41.20
CA ASP A 523 9.17 -16.94 40.39
C ASP A 523 8.80 -15.75 39.48
N LEU A 524 9.70 -14.79 39.30
CA LEU A 524 9.47 -13.65 38.39
C LEU A 524 9.93 -13.94 36.96
N ARG A 525 10.73 -14.98 36.76
CA ARG A 525 11.33 -15.31 35.46
C ARG A 525 10.35 -16.07 34.57
N VAL A 526 10.14 -15.57 33.36
CA VAL A 526 9.40 -16.27 32.30
C VAL A 526 10.38 -17.11 31.49
N TYR A 527 9.99 -18.35 31.19
CA TYR A 527 10.74 -19.28 30.38
C TYR A 527 9.96 -19.66 29.14
N GLU A 528 10.67 -19.81 28.02
CA GLU A 528 10.19 -20.49 26.82
C GLU A 528 10.48 -22.00 26.93
N ILE A 529 9.47 -22.83 26.71
CA ILE A 529 9.56 -24.29 26.73
C ILE A 529 9.61 -24.81 25.30
N ASN A 530 10.75 -25.41 24.93
CA ASN A 530 10.95 -25.94 23.59
C ASN A 530 10.54 -27.41 23.49
N GLY A 531 10.24 -27.87 22.27
CA GLY A 531 9.79 -29.24 22.00
C GLY A 531 10.80 -30.35 22.31
N ASP A 532 12.05 -30.00 22.62
CA ASP A 532 13.12 -30.89 23.06
C ASP A 532 13.19 -31.05 24.59
N GLY A 533 12.25 -30.47 25.33
CA GLY A 533 12.16 -30.58 26.79
C GLY A 533 13.09 -29.64 27.55
N THR A 534 13.57 -28.58 26.90
CA THR A 534 14.35 -27.53 27.56
C THR A 534 13.49 -26.32 27.95
N LYS A 535 13.93 -25.61 29.00
CA LYS A 535 13.43 -24.29 29.36
C LYS A 535 14.52 -23.24 29.12
N HIS A 536 14.14 -22.12 28.53
CA HIS A 536 15.05 -21.02 28.21
C HIS A 536 14.55 -19.75 28.88
N TRP A 537 15.37 -19.15 29.75
CA TRP A 537 14.95 -17.93 30.43
C TRP A 537 14.87 -16.77 29.42
N LEU A 538 13.74 -16.07 29.40
CA LEU A 538 13.61 -14.79 28.70
C LEU A 538 14.29 -13.72 29.55
N ASN A 539 15.59 -13.51 29.30
CA ASN A 539 16.42 -12.56 30.02
C ASN A 539 16.25 -11.17 29.40
N MET A 540 15.07 -10.59 29.66
CA MET A 540 14.62 -9.29 29.15
C MET A 540 13.69 -8.62 30.16
N THR A 541 13.52 -7.29 30.06
CA THR A 541 12.57 -6.55 30.90
C THR A 541 11.12 -6.82 30.49
N ALA A 542 10.16 -6.39 31.32
CA ALA A 542 8.74 -6.50 31.00
C ALA A 542 8.34 -5.67 29.76
N GLU A 543 9.00 -4.53 29.58
CA GLU A 543 8.84 -3.67 28.41
C GLU A 543 9.38 -4.36 27.15
N GLU A 544 10.60 -4.91 27.21
CA GLU A 544 11.22 -5.65 26.10
C GLU A 544 10.40 -6.89 25.73
N PHE A 545 9.91 -7.64 26.73
CA PHE A 545 8.98 -8.75 26.52
C PHE A 545 7.77 -8.30 25.68
N SER A 546 7.15 -7.18 26.04
CA SER A 546 5.99 -6.64 25.33
C SER A 546 6.34 -6.15 23.92
N GLN A 547 7.54 -5.57 23.71
CA GLN A 547 8.03 -5.13 22.40
C GLN A 547 8.28 -6.29 21.43
N THR A 548 8.57 -7.50 21.92
CA THR A 548 8.70 -8.68 21.07
C THR A 548 7.36 -9.23 20.55
N GLY A 549 6.24 -8.54 20.81
CA GLY A 549 4.90 -8.98 20.43
C GLY A 549 4.34 -10.08 21.35
N ARG A 550 5.07 -10.42 22.42
CA ARG A 550 4.63 -11.37 23.44
C ARG A 550 3.65 -10.68 24.39
N ILE A 551 2.63 -11.41 24.83
CA ILE A 551 1.61 -10.88 25.74
C ILE A 551 1.58 -11.68 27.04
N TRP A 552 1.25 -11.03 28.15
CA TRP A 552 1.28 -11.68 29.46
C TRP A 552 0.23 -12.77 29.61
N ASP A 553 -0.89 -12.66 28.89
CA ASP A 553 -2.01 -13.63 28.92
C ASP A 553 -1.63 -15.03 28.42
N MET A 554 -0.51 -15.19 27.69
CA MET A 554 -0.03 -16.53 27.31
C MET A 554 0.82 -17.18 28.39
N VAL A 555 1.35 -16.45 29.39
CA VAL A 555 2.29 -17.04 30.36
C VAL A 555 1.56 -17.94 31.36
N TYR A 556 1.75 -19.25 31.26
CA TYR A 556 1.21 -20.22 32.21
C TYR A 556 1.95 -20.19 33.55
N ILE A 557 1.18 -20.21 34.63
CA ILE A 557 1.74 -20.43 35.97
C ILE A 557 1.85 -21.94 36.21
N ILE A 558 3.07 -22.43 36.42
CA ILE A 558 3.38 -23.83 36.72
C ILE A 558 3.95 -23.98 38.14
N ASN A 559 4.00 -25.20 38.67
CA ASN A 559 4.68 -25.44 39.94
C ASN A 559 6.20 -25.61 39.77
N ASN A 560 6.94 -25.50 40.89
CA ASN A 560 8.39 -25.63 40.89
C ASN A 560 8.87 -27.01 40.37
N SER A 561 8.11 -28.08 40.63
CA SER A 561 8.47 -29.44 40.20
C SER A 561 8.46 -29.56 38.67
N GLU A 562 7.46 -29.00 37.98
CA GLU A 562 7.42 -28.95 36.52
C GLU A 562 8.51 -28.05 35.96
N ARG A 563 8.71 -26.84 36.53
CA ARG A 563 9.81 -25.96 36.09
C ARG A 563 11.14 -26.70 36.14
N ASP A 564 11.42 -27.36 37.26
CA ASP A 564 12.72 -28.00 37.51
C ASP A 564 12.89 -29.34 36.77
N PHE A 565 11.80 -29.91 36.26
CA PHE A 565 11.84 -31.07 35.35
C PHE A 565 12.47 -30.73 33.99
N TYR A 566 12.21 -29.53 33.45
CA TYR A 566 12.80 -29.10 32.18
C TYR A 566 14.30 -28.81 32.31
N LYS A 567 15.07 -29.30 31.34
CA LYS A 567 16.52 -29.03 31.27
C LYS A 567 16.74 -27.55 30.94
N THR A 568 17.66 -26.89 31.64
CA THR A 568 17.93 -25.47 31.38
C THR A 568 18.76 -25.33 30.10
N GLY A 569 18.23 -24.59 29.12
CA GLY A 569 18.91 -24.19 27.89
C GLY A 569 19.56 -22.81 27.99
N ALA A 570 20.07 -22.29 26.87
CA ALA A 570 20.64 -20.95 26.81
C ALA A 570 19.56 -19.86 26.94
N ASP A 571 19.88 -18.73 27.57
CA ASP A 571 18.95 -17.61 27.70
C ASP A 571 18.54 -17.03 26.34
N VAL A 572 17.29 -16.59 26.24
CA VAL A 572 16.78 -15.79 25.14
C VAL A 572 16.97 -14.32 25.49
N MET A 573 17.87 -13.66 24.77
CA MET A 573 18.16 -12.23 24.95
C MET A 573 17.30 -11.40 23.99
N PHE A 574 16.89 -10.21 24.44
CA PHE A 574 16.32 -9.18 23.57
C PHE A 574 17.37 -8.73 22.53
N ARG A 575 16.97 -8.59 21.25
CA ARG A 575 17.85 -8.18 20.15
C ARG A 575 17.21 -7.12 19.29
#